data_AF-A0A933N5D7-F1
#
_entry.id   AF-A0A933N5D7-F1
#
_cell.length_a   1.000
_cell.length_b   1.000
_cell.length_c   1.000
_cell.angle_alpha   90.00
_cell.angle_beta   90.00
_cell.angle_gamma   90.00
#
_symmetry.space_group_name_H-M   'P 1'
#
loop_
_entity.id
_entity.type
_entity.pdbx_description
1 polymer ?
#
loop_
_entity_poly.entity_id
_entity_poly.type
_entity_poly.pdbx_seq_one_letter_code
_entity_poly.pdbx_strand_id
1 'polypeptide(L)'
;MNLILQALHDIPSVQVEHLAQLSGAARIEQVGTHLYRLREAKLQDSIAAYCFEHQIDYGFVAHGKQLCDFGLVVMDMDSTLINIECIDEIADMQGIKPQVAEITESAMRGEIDFAESLRRRVALLKGLDESALLRVYEERLKPNPGAERMLAELKKHGIRTLLVSGGFVFFTERLKARLGLDFAHANQLQIVAGKLTGEVSGKIVDAQGKADWLNQVRNELGLQPEQVIAMGDGANDLKMMAQAGVSIAYHAKPVVRAQASYALNFVGLDGLVHLFGN
;
A
#
# COMPACT_ATOMS: atom_id res chain seq x y z
N MET A 1 10.97 22.47 6.73
CA MET A 1 10.71 21.31 5.85
C MET A 1 10.10 21.82 4.56
N ASN A 2 9.96 20.97 3.55
CA ASN A 2 9.10 21.27 2.40
C ASN A 2 7.71 20.69 2.68
N LEU A 3 6.66 21.50 2.56
CA LEU A 3 5.28 21.01 2.52
C LEU A 3 4.91 20.73 1.07
N ILE A 4 4.70 19.46 0.75
CA ILE A 4 4.23 19.00 -0.56
C ILE A 4 2.72 18.93 -0.52
N LEU A 5 2.05 19.50 -1.53
CA LEU A 5 0.59 19.47 -1.71
C LEU A 5 0.29 18.85 -3.07
N GLN A 6 -0.58 17.85 -3.11
CA GLN A 6 -0.96 17.17 -4.34
C GLN A 6 -2.43 16.79 -4.36
N ALA A 7 -3.07 16.86 -5.52
CA ALA A 7 -4.48 16.54 -5.70
C ALA A 7 -4.76 15.96 -7.10
N LEU A 8 -5.95 15.36 -7.27
CA LEU A 8 -6.45 14.91 -8.57
C LEU A 8 -7.14 16.03 -9.39
N HIS A 9 -7.26 17.21 -8.80
CA HIS A 9 -7.88 18.39 -9.39
C HIS A 9 -6.99 19.61 -9.16
N ASP A 10 -7.28 20.71 -9.86
CA ASP A 10 -6.61 21.98 -9.59
C ASP A 10 -6.79 22.39 -8.14
N ILE A 11 -5.70 22.85 -7.54
CA ILE A 11 -5.70 23.47 -6.21
C ILE A 11 -5.76 24.98 -6.44
N PRO A 12 -6.92 25.65 -6.20
CA PRO A 12 -7.03 27.09 -6.33
C PRO A 12 -5.92 27.84 -5.61
N SER A 13 -5.41 28.91 -6.22
CA SER A 13 -4.32 29.72 -5.64
C SER A 13 -4.63 30.19 -4.22
N VAL A 14 -5.89 30.55 -3.94
CA VAL A 14 -6.36 30.94 -2.60
C VAL A 14 -6.13 29.85 -1.55
N GLN A 15 -6.28 28.58 -1.91
CA GLN A 15 -6.03 27.46 -0.99
C GLN A 15 -4.52 27.26 -0.75
N VAL A 16 -3.72 27.38 -1.81
CA VAL A 16 -2.24 27.29 -1.71
C VAL A 16 -1.69 28.43 -0.86
N GLU A 17 -2.16 29.66 -1.08
CA GLU A 17 -1.80 30.84 -0.29
C GLU A 17 -2.23 30.70 1.17
N HIS A 18 -3.44 30.18 1.42
CA HIS A 18 -3.91 29.89 2.77
C HIS A 18 -3.02 28.86 3.49
N LEU A 19 -2.67 27.77 2.82
CA LEU A 19 -1.78 26.74 3.36
C LEU A 19 -0.35 27.27 3.57
N ALA A 20 0.13 28.16 2.70
CA ALA A 20 1.41 28.85 2.88
C ALA A 20 1.38 29.76 4.12
N GLN A 21 0.30 30.51 4.32
CA GLN A 21 0.12 31.35 5.51
C GLN A 21 0.05 30.50 6.79
N LEU A 22 -0.75 29.42 6.80
CA LEU A 22 -0.85 28.51 7.93
C LEU A 22 0.50 27.91 8.29
N SER A 23 1.22 27.38 7.31
CA SER A 23 2.52 26.73 7.53
C SER A 23 3.68 27.70 7.76
N GLY A 24 3.47 29.01 7.52
CA GLY A 24 4.52 30.02 7.54
C GLY A 24 5.58 29.80 6.45
N ALA A 25 5.21 29.21 5.33
CA ALA A 25 6.11 28.91 4.23
C ALA A 25 6.69 30.20 3.61
N ALA A 26 8.00 30.20 3.34
CA ALA A 26 8.70 31.35 2.77
C ALA A 26 8.47 31.50 1.26
N ARG A 27 8.17 30.39 0.57
CA ARG A 27 8.00 30.37 -0.89
C ARG A 27 7.03 29.29 -1.34
N ILE A 28 6.26 29.59 -2.37
CA ILE A 28 5.39 28.65 -3.09
C ILE A 28 6.02 28.34 -4.45
N GLU A 29 6.14 27.06 -4.78
CA GLU A 29 6.62 26.57 -6.07
C GLU A 29 5.60 25.59 -6.64
N GLN A 30 5.06 25.86 -7.83
CA GLN A 30 4.29 24.86 -8.57
C GLN A 30 5.28 23.96 -9.31
N VAL A 31 5.38 22.70 -8.89
CA VAL A 31 6.39 21.75 -9.42
C VAL A 31 5.76 20.73 -10.39
N GLY A 32 4.44 20.75 -10.53
CA GLY A 32 3.72 19.98 -11.54
C GLY A 32 2.24 20.36 -11.63
N THR A 33 1.52 19.66 -12.48
CA THR A 33 0.05 19.78 -12.56
C THR A 33 -0.55 19.33 -11.22
N HIS A 34 -1.33 20.22 -10.60
CA HIS A 34 -1.96 19.98 -9.28
C HIS A 34 -0.97 19.67 -8.14
N LEU A 35 0.30 20.05 -8.30
CA LEU A 35 1.38 19.72 -7.37
C LEU A 35 2.18 20.97 -6.98
N TYR A 36 2.22 21.25 -5.69
CA TYR A 36 2.91 22.41 -5.12
C TYR A 36 3.91 22.00 -4.05
N ARG A 37 4.97 22.78 -3.95
CA ARG A 37 5.98 22.69 -2.91
C ARG A 37 6.10 24.03 -2.19
N LEU A 38 5.82 24.02 -0.90
CA LEU A 38 5.92 25.16 0.00
C LEU A 38 7.21 25.03 0.79
N ARG A 39 8.15 25.96 0.58
CA ARG A 39 9.50 25.92 1.18
C ARG A 39 9.50 26.47 2.60
N GLU A 40 10.33 25.89 3.44
CA GLU A 40 10.54 26.32 4.84
C GLU A 40 9.27 26.28 5.70
N ALA A 41 8.32 25.42 5.30
CA ALA A 41 7.07 25.21 5.99
C ALA A 41 7.28 24.53 7.35
N LYS A 42 6.41 24.90 8.31
CA LYS A 42 6.30 24.31 9.65
C LYS A 42 4.98 23.53 9.77
N LEU A 43 5.03 22.43 10.51
CA LEU A 43 3.83 21.64 10.83
C LEU A 43 2.87 22.48 11.68
N GLN A 44 1.59 22.44 11.33
CA GLN A 44 0.48 23.01 12.11
C GLN A 44 -0.70 22.05 12.06
N ASP A 45 -1.37 21.85 13.19
CA ASP A 45 -2.44 20.85 13.33
C ASP A 45 -3.64 21.11 12.40
N SER A 46 -3.90 22.38 12.07
CA SER A 46 -5.02 22.78 11.20
C SER A 46 -4.83 22.38 9.73
N ILE A 47 -3.59 22.16 9.28
CA ILE A 47 -3.28 21.83 7.88
C ILE A 47 -3.91 20.49 7.49
N ALA A 48 -3.84 19.50 8.37
CA ALA A 48 -4.35 18.17 8.10
C ALA A 48 -5.86 18.17 7.81
N ALA A 49 -6.63 18.86 8.67
CA ALA A 49 -8.08 18.96 8.53
C ALA A 49 -8.47 19.75 7.26
N TYR A 50 -7.79 20.86 6.99
CA TYR A 50 -8.02 21.69 5.80
C TYR A 50 -7.75 20.93 4.50
N CYS A 51 -6.60 20.25 4.43
CA CYS A 51 -6.24 19.43 3.28
C CYS A 51 -7.27 18.32 3.04
N PHE A 52 -7.72 17.63 4.09
CA PHE A 52 -8.71 16.56 3.95
C PHE A 52 -10.09 17.09 3.48
N GLU A 53 -10.57 18.21 4.03
CA GLU A 53 -11.83 18.85 3.62
C GLU A 53 -11.83 19.24 2.13
N HIS A 54 -10.68 19.65 1.62
CA HIS A 54 -10.50 20.07 0.24
C HIS A 54 -9.94 18.99 -0.70
N GLN A 55 -9.87 17.73 -0.26
CA GLN A 55 -9.37 16.60 -1.05
C GLN A 55 -7.93 16.76 -1.56
N ILE A 56 -7.09 17.39 -0.76
CA ILE A 56 -5.65 17.59 -1.01
C ILE A 56 -4.88 16.61 -0.12
N ASP A 57 -3.99 15.83 -0.72
CA ASP A 57 -2.98 15.09 0.03
C ASP A 57 -1.75 15.97 0.28
N TYR A 58 -1.13 15.78 1.44
CA TYR A 58 0.01 16.59 1.87
C TYR A 58 1.10 15.75 2.51
N GLY A 59 2.32 16.31 2.54
CA GLY A 59 3.43 15.72 3.28
C GLY A 59 4.49 16.74 3.64
N PHE A 60 4.96 16.69 4.89
CA PHE A 60 6.14 17.44 5.31
C PHE A 60 7.39 16.58 5.06
N VAL A 61 8.20 17.01 4.10
CA VAL A 61 9.40 16.28 3.66
C VAL A 61 10.63 17.07 4.10
N ALA A 62 11.61 16.37 4.69
CA ALA A 62 12.86 16.99 5.11
C ALA A 62 13.59 17.65 3.93
N HIS A 63 14.34 18.72 4.19
CA HIS A 63 15.08 19.40 3.13
C HIS A 63 16.12 18.44 2.51
N GLY A 64 16.16 18.38 1.18
CA GLY A 64 17.10 17.53 0.44
C GLY A 64 16.72 16.05 0.36
N LYS A 65 15.74 15.57 1.13
CA LYS A 65 15.26 14.18 1.05
C LYS A 65 14.60 13.96 -0.31
N GLN A 66 15.13 12.99 -1.04
CA GLN A 66 14.79 12.67 -2.43
C GLN A 66 14.57 11.17 -2.60
N LEU A 67 14.02 10.80 -3.75
CA LEU A 67 13.72 9.41 -4.07
C LEU A 67 14.99 8.53 -4.08
N CYS A 68 16.14 9.08 -4.51
CA CYS A 68 17.43 8.38 -4.52
C CYS A 68 18.00 8.07 -3.12
N ASP A 69 17.42 8.61 -2.04
CA ASP A 69 17.83 8.27 -0.67
C ASP A 69 17.26 6.93 -0.19
N PHE A 70 16.40 6.30 -1.00
CA PHE A 70 15.77 5.02 -0.70
C PHE A 70 16.35 3.92 -1.59
N GLY A 71 16.41 2.70 -1.07
CA GLY A 71 16.87 1.50 -1.78
C GLY A 71 15.80 0.41 -1.91
N LEU A 72 14.71 0.50 -1.13
CA LEU A 72 13.63 -0.49 -1.13
C LEU A 72 12.27 0.17 -0.90
N VAL A 73 11.28 -0.19 -1.73
CA VAL A 73 9.86 0.05 -1.47
C VAL A 73 9.16 -1.29 -1.24
N VAL A 74 8.50 -1.42 -0.09
CA VAL A 74 7.69 -2.57 0.29
C VAL A 74 6.22 -2.19 0.21
N MET A 75 5.39 -3.03 -0.41
CA MET A 75 3.97 -2.75 -0.62
C MET A 75 3.13 -3.95 -0.21
N ASP A 76 1.97 -3.69 0.41
CA ASP A 76 0.89 -4.68 0.41
C ASP A 76 0.30 -4.85 -1.00
N MET A 77 -0.34 -5.99 -1.23
CA MET A 77 -1.01 -6.31 -2.48
C MET A 77 -2.46 -5.83 -2.48
N ASP A 78 -3.34 -6.56 -1.79
CA ASP A 78 -4.78 -6.30 -1.74
C ASP A 78 -5.03 -4.89 -1.20
N SER A 79 -5.99 -4.18 -1.79
CA SER A 79 -6.35 -2.78 -1.46
C SER A 79 -5.23 -1.73 -1.49
N THR A 80 -3.99 -2.11 -1.82
CA THR A 80 -2.82 -1.23 -1.90
C THR A 80 -2.22 -1.21 -3.31
N LEU A 81 -1.49 -2.25 -3.73
CA LEU A 81 -0.98 -2.32 -5.11
C LEU A 81 -2.10 -2.59 -6.12
N ILE A 82 -3.13 -3.33 -5.72
CA ILE A 82 -4.31 -3.66 -6.53
C ILE A 82 -5.60 -3.20 -5.87
N ASN A 83 -6.66 -3.03 -6.67
CA ASN A 83 -7.92 -2.40 -6.26
C ASN A 83 -8.96 -3.35 -5.64
N ILE A 84 -8.58 -4.58 -5.31
CA ILE A 84 -9.48 -5.63 -4.83
C ILE A 84 -8.91 -6.35 -3.61
N GLU A 85 -9.78 -7.07 -2.91
CA GLU A 85 -9.44 -8.12 -1.95
C GLU A 85 -9.57 -9.48 -2.66
N CYS A 86 -8.46 -10.13 -3.03
CA CYS A 86 -8.49 -11.33 -3.88
C CYS A 86 -9.43 -12.42 -3.35
N ILE A 87 -9.44 -12.67 -2.04
CA ILE A 87 -10.25 -13.73 -1.44
C ILE A 87 -11.76 -13.44 -1.54
N ASP A 88 -12.15 -12.17 -1.40
CA ASP A 88 -13.56 -11.75 -1.49
C ASP A 88 -14.06 -11.87 -2.93
N GLU A 89 -13.21 -11.56 -3.90
CA GLU A 89 -13.52 -11.71 -5.33
C GLU A 89 -13.66 -13.19 -5.75
N ILE A 90 -12.82 -14.08 -5.21
CA ILE A 90 -12.98 -15.53 -5.42
C ILE A 90 -14.30 -16.01 -4.81
N ALA A 91 -14.62 -15.56 -3.59
CA ALA A 91 -15.83 -15.93 -2.88
C ALA A 91 -17.11 -15.45 -3.58
N ASP A 92 -17.07 -14.23 -4.12
CA ASP A 92 -18.17 -13.63 -4.88
C ASP A 92 -18.48 -14.42 -6.15
N MET A 93 -17.46 -14.83 -6.91
CA MET A 93 -17.64 -15.67 -8.11
C MET A 93 -18.33 -17.01 -7.83
N GLN A 94 -18.33 -17.45 -6.57
CA GLN A 94 -18.89 -18.74 -6.13
C GLN A 94 -20.15 -18.59 -5.28
N GLY A 95 -20.65 -17.35 -5.12
CA GLY A 95 -21.83 -17.08 -4.31
C GLY A 95 -21.66 -17.34 -2.81
N ILE A 96 -20.41 -17.37 -2.32
CA ILE A 96 -20.08 -17.63 -0.91
C ILE A 96 -19.51 -16.38 -0.18
N LYS A 97 -19.65 -15.20 -0.80
CA LYS A 97 -19.23 -13.92 -0.21
C LYS A 97 -19.82 -13.67 1.18
N PRO A 98 -21.12 -13.95 1.45
CA PRO A 98 -21.68 -13.75 2.80
C PRO A 98 -20.96 -14.57 3.88
N GLN A 99 -20.61 -15.82 3.59
CA GLN A 99 -19.92 -16.71 4.53
C GLN A 99 -18.49 -16.24 4.81
N VAL A 100 -17.80 -15.74 3.78
CA VAL A 100 -16.45 -15.15 3.95
C VAL A 100 -16.52 -13.87 4.77
N ALA A 101 -17.51 -13.00 4.52
CA ALA A 101 -17.71 -11.77 5.25
C ALA A 101 -17.96 -12.02 6.75
N GLU A 102 -18.79 -13.01 7.10
CA GLU A 102 -19.06 -13.37 8.50
C GLU A 102 -17.76 -13.72 9.27
N ILE A 103 -16.86 -14.49 8.63
CA ILE A 103 -15.56 -14.84 9.21
C ILE A 103 -14.64 -13.61 9.33
N THR A 104 -14.62 -12.75 8.32
CA THR A 104 -13.85 -11.50 8.34
C THR A 104 -14.31 -10.59 9.49
N GLU A 105 -15.62 -10.43 9.67
CA GLU A 105 -16.19 -9.64 10.75
C GLU A 105 -15.85 -10.21 12.14
N SER A 106 -15.89 -11.54 12.29
CA SER A 106 -15.47 -12.22 13.53
C SER A 106 -14.01 -11.91 13.88
N ALA A 107 -13.11 -11.90 12.89
CA ALA A 107 -11.72 -11.51 13.09
C ALA A 107 -11.56 -10.03 13.47
N MET A 108 -12.34 -9.14 12.84
CA MET A 108 -12.35 -7.71 13.17
C MET A 108 -12.89 -7.42 14.58
N ARG A 109 -13.79 -8.27 15.10
CA ARG A 109 -14.26 -8.23 16.49
C ARG A 109 -13.25 -8.83 17.48
N GLY A 110 -12.15 -9.41 17.00
CA GLY A 110 -11.12 -10.05 17.82
C GLY A 110 -11.52 -11.42 18.37
N GLU A 111 -12.58 -12.03 17.84
CA GLU A 111 -13.05 -13.36 18.27
C GLU A 111 -12.12 -14.48 17.78
N ILE A 112 -11.48 -14.27 16.63
CA ILE A 112 -10.48 -15.17 16.04
C ILE A 112 -9.27 -14.36 15.57
N ASP A 113 -8.09 -14.98 15.58
CA ASP A 113 -6.89 -14.36 15.05
C ASP A 113 -6.86 -14.38 13.49
N PHE A 114 -5.90 -13.66 12.91
CA PHE A 114 -5.76 -13.58 11.45
C PHE A 114 -5.51 -14.94 10.80
N ALA A 115 -4.68 -15.78 11.42
CA ALA A 115 -4.31 -17.07 10.85
C ALA A 115 -5.52 -18.03 10.82
N GLU A 116 -6.30 -18.04 11.88
CA GLU A 116 -7.57 -18.78 11.98
C GLU A 116 -8.61 -18.23 11.00
N SER A 117 -8.77 -16.91 10.93
CA SER A 117 -9.65 -16.27 9.95
C SER A 117 -9.30 -16.63 8.52
N LEU A 118 -8.01 -16.60 8.16
CA LEU A 118 -7.55 -16.98 6.83
C LEU A 118 -7.84 -18.46 6.56
N ARG A 119 -7.51 -19.37 7.48
CA ARG A 119 -7.77 -20.81 7.30
C ARG A 119 -9.26 -21.09 7.10
N ARG A 120 -10.14 -20.47 7.90
CA ARG A 120 -11.60 -20.64 7.76
C ARG A 120 -12.12 -20.12 6.43
N ARG A 121 -11.68 -18.93 5.99
CA ARG A 121 -12.09 -18.38 4.69
C ARG A 121 -11.59 -19.23 3.53
N VAL A 122 -10.35 -19.72 3.60
CA VAL A 122 -9.78 -20.61 2.57
C VAL A 122 -10.48 -21.97 2.56
N ALA A 123 -10.90 -22.50 3.72
CA ALA A 123 -11.65 -23.76 3.78
C ALA A 123 -12.97 -23.71 3.00
N LEU A 124 -13.62 -22.54 2.93
CA LEU A 124 -14.83 -22.34 2.12
C LEU A 124 -14.56 -22.44 0.61
N LEU A 125 -13.29 -22.30 0.18
CA LEU A 125 -12.87 -22.38 -1.22
C LEU A 125 -12.59 -23.82 -1.67
N LYS A 126 -12.79 -24.82 -0.80
CA LYS A 126 -12.50 -26.22 -1.10
C LYS A 126 -13.31 -26.73 -2.30
N GLY A 127 -12.62 -27.41 -3.22
CA GLY A 127 -13.20 -28.04 -4.40
C GLY A 127 -13.33 -27.11 -5.61
N LEU A 128 -13.06 -25.82 -5.46
CA LEU A 128 -13.04 -24.87 -6.57
C LEU A 128 -11.89 -25.19 -7.53
N ASP A 129 -12.16 -25.02 -8.82
CA ASP A 129 -11.14 -25.12 -9.87
C ASP A 129 -10.15 -23.95 -9.76
N GLU A 130 -8.87 -24.22 -9.99
CA GLU A 130 -7.83 -23.19 -10.00
C GLU A 130 -8.10 -22.10 -11.06
N SER A 131 -8.87 -22.41 -12.09
CA SER A 131 -9.33 -21.43 -13.09
C SER A 131 -10.12 -20.29 -12.46
N ALA A 132 -10.74 -20.46 -11.29
CA ALA A 132 -11.40 -19.38 -10.57
C ALA A 132 -10.41 -18.29 -10.15
N LEU A 133 -9.20 -18.65 -9.73
CA LEU A 133 -8.14 -17.69 -9.40
C LEU A 133 -7.69 -16.92 -10.64
N LEU A 134 -7.59 -17.62 -11.78
CA LEU A 134 -7.22 -17.01 -13.05
C LEU A 134 -8.28 -16.00 -13.50
N ARG A 135 -9.56 -16.36 -13.40
CA ARG A 135 -10.67 -15.45 -13.73
C ARG A 135 -10.67 -14.20 -12.87
N VAL A 136 -10.42 -14.30 -11.56
CA VAL A 136 -10.28 -13.10 -10.71
C VAL A 136 -9.11 -12.23 -11.18
N TYR A 137 -7.97 -12.84 -11.50
CA TYR A 137 -6.80 -12.12 -12.00
C TYR A 137 -7.05 -11.41 -13.35
N GLU A 138 -7.76 -12.05 -14.27
CA GLU A 138 -8.00 -11.52 -15.62
C GLU A 138 -9.19 -10.55 -15.70
N GLU A 139 -10.27 -10.84 -14.98
CA GLU A 139 -11.54 -10.11 -15.13
C GLU A 139 -11.70 -8.97 -14.11
N ARG A 140 -11.10 -9.08 -12.91
CA ARG A 140 -11.42 -8.19 -11.77
C ARG A 140 -10.22 -7.38 -11.28
N LEU A 141 -9.05 -8.00 -11.22
CA LEU A 141 -7.84 -7.37 -10.69
C LEU A 141 -7.34 -6.23 -11.59
N LYS A 142 -7.14 -5.05 -11.00
CA LYS A 142 -6.45 -3.92 -11.63
C LYS A 142 -5.40 -3.35 -10.67
N PRO A 143 -4.19 -3.01 -11.16
CA PRO A 143 -3.29 -2.17 -10.39
C PRO A 143 -4.00 -0.86 -10.00
N ASN A 144 -3.76 -0.40 -8.78
CA ASN A 144 -4.31 0.87 -8.33
C ASN A 144 -3.73 2.05 -9.15
N PRO A 145 -4.46 3.18 -9.25
CA PRO A 145 -3.99 4.35 -10.00
C PRO A 145 -2.57 4.75 -9.60
N GLY A 146 -1.74 5.09 -10.59
CA GLY A 146 -0.36 5.49 -10.36
C GLY A 146 0.64 4.35 -10.10
N ALA A 147 0.21 3.10 -9.89
CA ALA A 147 1.10 1.97 -9.61
C ALA A 147 2.23 1.82 -10.65
N GLU A 148 1.89 1.74 -11.93
CA GLU A 148 2.86 1.53 -13.00
C GLU A 148 3.83 2.72 -13.14
N ARG A 149 3.34 3.94 -12.94
CA ARG A 149 4.17 5.16 -12.98
C ARG A 149 5.14 5.21 -11.79
N MET A 150 4.66 4.88 -10.59
CA MET A 150 5.49 4.75 -9.39
C MET A 150 6.60 3.73 -9.64
N LEU A 151 6.25 2.51 -10.04
CA LEU A 151 7.22 1.43 -10.27
C LEU A 151 8.24 1.78 -11.35
N ALA A 152 7.81 2.42 -12.43
CA ALA A 152 8.71 2.90 -13.47
C ALA A 152 9.73 3.92 -12.93
N GLU A 153 9.31 4.83 -12.06
CA GLU A 153 10.20 5.83 -11.48
C GLU A 153 11.15 5.24 -10.43
N LEU A 154 10.67 4.31 -9.60
CA LEU A 154 11.50 3.54 -8.67
C LEU A 154 12.60 2.79 -9.43
N LYS A 155 12.26 2.14 -10.55
CA LYS A 155 13.21 1.42 -11.40
C LYS A 155 14.28 2.35 -12.00
N LYS A 156 13.90 3.55 -12.46
CA LYS A 156 14.87 4.55 -12.97
C LYS A 156 15.90 4.96 -11.91
N HIS A 157 15.49 4.99 -10.64
CA HIS A 157 16.35 5.32 -9.51
C HIS A 157 17.08 4.11 -8.90
N GLY A 158 16.93 2.91 -9.48
CA GLY A 158 17.56 1.69 -8.98
C GLY A 158 16.96 1.16 -7.67
N ILE A 159 15.76 1.60 -7.32
CA ILE A 159 15.08 1.23 -6.07
C ILE A 159 14.43 -0.13 -6.24
N ARG A 160 14.73 -1.06 -5.33
CA ARG A 160 14.17 -2.41 -5.34
C ARG A 160 12.74 -2.41 -4.84
N THR A 161 11.96 -3.39 -5.27
CA THR A 161 10.53 -3.50 -4.93
C THR A 161 10.20 -4.84 -4.31
N LEU A 162 9.44 -4.83 -3.23
CA LEU A 162 8.97 -6.02 -2.54
C LEU A 162 7.44 -5.95 -2.38
N LEU A 163 6.75 -6.97 -2.89
CA LEU A 163 5.33 -7.19 -2.63
C LEU A 163 5.17 -8.22 -1.51
N VAL A 164 4.60 -7.84 -0.36
CA VAL A 164 4.29 -8.80 0.71
C VAL A 164 2.81 -8.77 1.04
N SER A 165 2.15 -9.92 0.98
CA SER A 165 0.71 -9.99 1.14
C SER A 165 0.24 -11.12 2.05
N GLY A 166 -0.87 -10.88 2.74
CA GLY A 166 -1.66 -11.94 3.38
C GLY A 166 -2.54 -12.72 2.40
N GLY A 167 -2.60 -12.30 1.13
CA GLY A 167 -3.24 -12.99 0.01
C GLY A 167 -2.40 -14.16 -0.48
N PHE A 168 -2.41 -14.45 -1.78
CA PHE A 168 -1.90 -15.73 -2.31
C PHE A 168 -0.75 -15.61 -3.32
N VAL A 169 0.17 -16.59 -3.28
CA VAL A 169 1.32 -16.72 -4.21
C VAL A 169 0.88 -16.67 -5.67
N PHE A 170 -0.27 -17.28 -5.99
CA PHE A 170 -0.85 -17.26 -7.33
C PHE A 170 -0.95 -15.85 -7.94
N PHE A 171 -1.37 -14.85 -7.14
CA PHE A 171 -1.54 -13.47 -7.59
C PHE A 171 -0.23 -12.70 -7.54
N THR A 172 0.51 -12.81 -6.43
CA THR A 172 1.76 -12.07 -6.24
C THR A 172 2.83 -12.42 -7.26
N GLU A 173 3.01 -13.69 -7.65
CA GLU A 173 3.98 -14.08 -8.68
C GLU A 173 3.59 -13.57 -10.09
N ARG A 174 2.29 -13.57 -10.41
CA ARG A 174 1.80 -12.99 -11.67
C ARG A 174 1.98 -11.48 -11.71
N LEU A 175 1.68 -10.79 -10.61
CA LEU A 175 1.91 -9.36 -10.47
C LEU A 175 3.40 -9.02 -10.55
N LYS A 176 4.26 -9.82 -9.91
CA LYS A 176 5.71 -9.69 -9.99
C LYS A 176 6.18 -9.73 -11.43
N ALA A 177 5.75 -10.73 -12.20
CA ALA A 177 6.10 -10.86 -13.61
C ALA A 177 5.51 -9.71 -14.46
N ARG A 178 4.22 -9.38 -14.28
CA ARG A 178 3.50 -8.34 -15.04
C ARG A 178 4.07 -6.95 -14.82
N LEU A 179 4.40 -6.61 -13.57
CA LEU A 179 4.82 -5.26 -13.18
C LEU A 179 6.34 -5.13 -13.02
N GLY A 180 7.09 -6.22 -13.18
CA GLY A 180 8.55 -6.24 -13.08
C GLY A 180 9.05 -6.00 -11.65
N LEU A 181 8.37 -6.56 -10.65
CA LEU A 181 8.78 -6.45 -9.24
C LEU A 181 9.97 -7.37 -8.94
N ASP A 182 10.78 -7.00 -7.95
CA ASP A 182 11.99 -7.74 -7.63
C ASP A 182 11.73 -8.94 -6.70
N PHE A 183 10.87 -8.73 -5.70
CA PHE A 183 10.54 -9.72 -4.69
C PHE A 183 9.02 -9.81 -4.49
N ALA A 184 8.53 -11.00 -4.16
CA ALA A 184 7.12 -11.24 -3.88
C ALA A 184 6.97 -12.38 -2.87
N HIS A 185 6.16 -12.17 -1.83
CA HIS A 185 5.88 -13.15 -0.79
C HIS A 185 4.42 -13.11 -0.36
N ALA A 186 3.80 -14.28 -0.23
CA ALA A 186 2.39 -14.43 0.16
C ALA A 186 2.10 -15.83 0.70
N ASN A 187 0.84 -16.09 1.05
CA ASN A 187 0.39 -17.41 1.49
C ASN A 187 0.23 -18.37 0.30
N GLN A 188 0.58 -19.65 0.49
CA GLN A 188 0.44 -20.65 -0.56
C GLN A 188 -0.88 -21.41 -0.41
N LEU A 189 -1.80 -21.25 -1.37
CA LEU A 189 -2.96 -22.13 -1.50
C LEU A 189 -2.50 -23.52 -1.95
N GLN A 190 -3.02 -24.56 -1.31
CA GLN A 190 -2.77 -25.92 -1.76
C GLN A 190 -3.76 -26.29 -2.87
N ILE A 191 -3.21 -26.75 -4.00
CA ILE A 191 -3.95 -27.18 -5.19
C ILE A 191 -3.57 -28.64 -5.47
N VAL A 192 -4.57 -29.51 -5.65
CA VAL A 192 -4.40 -30.91 -6.04
C VAL A 192 -5.33 -31.23 -7.20
N ALA A 193 -4.77 -31.78 -8.28
CA ALA A 193 -5.51 -32.11 -9.50
C ALA A 193 -6.35 -30.93 -10.05
N GLY A 194 -5.76 -29.72 -10.07
CA GLY A 194 -6.40 -28.50 -10.56
C GLY A 194 -7.46 -27.91 -9.63
N LYS A 195 -7.62 -28.42 -8.40
CA LYS A 195 -8.63 -27.94 -7.44
C LYS A 195 -8.03 -27.48 -6.13
N LEU A 196 -8.61 -26.43 -5.54
CA LEU A 196 -8.29 -25.96 -4.21
C LEU A 196 -8.68 -26.99 -3.16
N THR A 197 -7.76 -27.33 -2.26
CA THR A 197 -8.04 -28.28 -1.16
C THR A 197 -8.77 -27.63 0.00
N GLY A 198 -8.77 -26.29 0.05
CA GLY A 198 -9.24 -25.50 1.20
C GLY A 198 -8.18 -25.30 2.28
N GLU A 199 -6.90 -25.59 1.98
CA GLU A 199 -5.80 -25.46 2.93
C GLU A 199 -4.75 -24.44 2.47
N VAL A 200 -4.12 -23.79 3.45
CA VAL A 200 -2.96 -22.91 3.25
C VAL A 200 -1.71 -23.65 3.71
N SER A 201 -0.69 -23.71 2.85
CA SER A 201 0.58 -24.37 3.14
C SER A 201 1.58 -23.43 3.82
N GLY A 202 2.42 -24.00 4.69
CA GLY A 202 3.55 -23.30 5.29
C GLY A 202 3.18 -22.33 6.41
N LYS A 203 4.13 -21.44 6.76
CA LYS A 203 3.91 -20.37 7.74
C LYS A 203 3.05 -19.29 7.11
N ILE A 204 1.97 -18.92 7.78
CA ILE A 204 1.08 -17.85 7.32
C ILE A 204 1.80 -16.50 7.41
N VAL A 205 1.71 -15.72 6.33
CA VAL A 205 2.13 -14.32 6.27
C VAL A 205 1.04 -13.47 6.91
N ASP A 206 1.18 -13.27 8.21
CA ASP A 206 0.39 -12.33 9.00
C ASP A 206 1.10 -10.97 9.12
N ALA A 207 0.62 -10.09 10.00
CA ALA A 207 1.25 -8.79 10.22
C ALA A 207 2.73 -8.89 10.65
N GLN A 208 3.09 -9.91 11.43
CA GLN A 208 4.49 -10.13 11.81
C GLN A 208 5.28 -10.70 10.62
N GLY A 209 4.69 -11.64 9.87
CA GLY A 209 5.28 -12.18 8.64
C GLY A 209 5.61 -11.10 7.61
N LYS A 210 4.75 -10.09 7.45
CA LYS A 210 5.04 -8.91 6.59
C LYS A 210 6.27 -8.14 7.06
N ALA A 211 6.38 -7.88 8.36
CA ALA A 211 7.54 -7.22 8.95
C ALA A 211 8.83 -8.06 8.84
N ASP A 212 8.72 -9.38 9.05
CA ASP A 212 9.83 -10.32 8.93
C ASP A 212 10.39 -10.32 7.50
N TRP A 213 9.53 -10.37 6.48
CA TRP A 213 9.93 -10.32 5.07
C TRP A 213 10.59 -9.00 4.68
N LEU A 214 10.03 -7.87 5.12
CA LEU A 214 10.67 -6.56 4.92
C LEU A 214 12.08 -6.55 5.51
N ASN A 215 12.22 -6.98 6.77
CA ASN A 215 13.51 -7.00 7.45
C ASN A 215 14.50 -7.93 6.76
N GLN A 216 14.05 -9.11 6.31
CA GLN A 216 14.89 -10.05 5.58
C GLN A 216 15.43 -9.42 4.28
N VAL A 217 14.55 -8.92 3.41
CA VAL A 217 14.95 -8.34 2.12
C VAL A 217 15.79 -7.08 2.30
N ARG A 218 15.45 -6.22 3.27
CA ARG A 218 16.28 -5.06 3.62
C ARG A 218 17.70 -5.48 3.97
N ASN A 219 17.85 -6.50 4.83
CA ASN A 219 19.15 -7.00 5.26
C ASN A 219 19.93 -7.65 4.11
N GLU A 220 19.26 -8.41 3.24
CA GLU A 220 19.86 -8.98 2.01
C GLU A 220 20.42 -7.91 1.07
N LEU A 221 19.77 -6.74 1.01
CA LEU A 221 20.20 -5.58 0.24
C LEU A 221 21.22 -4.69 0.97
N GLY A 222 21.54 -4.97 2.23
CA GLY A 222 22.48 -4.17 3.04
C GLY A 222 21.95 -2.76 3.36
N LEU A 223 20.63 -2.57 3.38
CA LEU A 223 19.99 -1.26 3.58
C LEU A 223 19.72 -0.97 5.07
N GLN A 224 19.77 0.31 5.43
CA GLN A 224 19.28 0.80 6.73
C GLN A 224 17.77 1.07 6.69
N PRO A 225 17.06 1.07 7.83
CA PRO A 225 15.63 1.39 7.88
C PRO A 225 15.26 2.71 7.19
N GLU A 226 16.08 3.75 7.32
CA GLU A 226 15.88 5.10 6.74
C GLU A 226 15.89 5.12 5.20
N GLN A 227 16.34 4.03 4.58
CA GLN A 227 16.40 3.80 3.14
C GLN A 227 15.23 2.93 2.64
N VAL A 228 14.25 2.62 3.50
CA VAL A 228 13.08 1.80 3.16
C VAL A 228 11.81 2.64 3.24
N ILE A 229 10.95 2.48 2.23
CA ILE A 229 9.55 2.93 2.25
C ILE A 229 8.66 1.70 2.40
N ALA A 230 7.66 1.75 3.27
CA ALA A 230 6.61 0.73 3.36
C ALA A 230 5.22 1.34 3.09
N MET A 231 4.40 0.66 2.29
CA MET A 231 3.07 1.09 1.89
C MET A 231 2.01 0.05 2.24
N GLY A 232 0.88 0.50 2.78
CA GLY A 232 -0.25 -0.36 3.13
C GLY A 232 -1.52 0.44 3.44
N ASP A 233 -2.67 -0.22 3.47
CA ASP A 233 -3.98 0.38 3.76
C ASP A 233 -4.57 -0.09 5.10
N GLY A 234 -4.11 -1.25 5.59
CA GLY A 234 -4.73 -2.00 6.66
C GLY A 234 -3.92 -2.06 7.96
N ALA A 235 -4.61 -2.37 9.07
CA ALA A 235 -3.96 -2.52 10.38
C ALA A 235 -2.97 -3.70 10.42
N ASN A 236 -3.14 -4.68 9.53
CA ASN A 236 -2.20 -5.77 9.28
C ASN A 236 -0.84 -5.30 8.74
N ASP A 237 -0.75 -4.09 8.18
CA ASP A 237 0.51 -3.54 7.64
C ASP A 237 1.31 -2.76 8.68
N LEU A 238 0.69 -2.33 9.78
CA LEU A 238 1.31 -1.43 10.76
C LEU A 238 2.64 -1.96 11.30
N LYS A 239 2.76 -3.27 11.53
CA LYS A 239 4.02 -3.89 11.97
C LYS A 239 5.12 -3.77 10.92
N MET A 240 4.79 -3.98 9.65
CA MET A 240 5.72 -3.82 8.52
C MET A 240 6.08 -2.35 8.34
N MET A 241 5.08 -1.46 8.35
CA MET A 241 5.26 -0.01 8.24
C MET A 241 6.19 0.55 9.31
N ALA A 242 6.11 0.02 10.54
CA ALA A 242 6.99 0.41 11.64
C ALA A 242 8.46 -0.01 11.48
N GLN A 243 8.79 -0.90 10.53
CA GLN A 243 10.18 -1.30 10.24
C GLN A 243 10.88 -0.40 9.20
N ALA A 244 10.12 0.47 8.53
CA ALA A 244 10.61 1.37 7.50
C ALA A 244 10.83 2.77 8.08
N GLY A 245 11.83 3.49 7.56
CA GLY A 245 12.08 4.87 7.93
C GLY A 245 11.04 5.84 7.38
N VAL A 246 10.34 5.44 6.32
CA VAL A 246 9.14 6.13 5.82
C VAL A 246 8.02 5.11 5.64
N SER A 247 6.83 5.45 6.11
CA SER A 247 5.62 4.68 5.84
C SER A 247 4.55 5.52 5.17
N ILE A 248 3.82 4.93 4.22
CA ILE A 248 2.77 5.60 3.46
C ILE A 248 1.48 4.80 3.61
N ALA A 249 0.49 5.43 4.23
CA ALA A 249 -0.87 4.93 4.27
C ALA A 249 -1.56 5.23 2.92
N TYR A 250 -1.91 4.20 2.16
CA TYR A 250 -2.60 4.35 0.87
C TYR A 250 -4.09 4.08 1.04
N HIS A 251 -4.95 5.07 0.79
CA HIS A 251 -6.42 4.98 0.89
C HIS A 251 -6.88 4.28 2.19
N ALA A 252 -6.11 4.50 3.25
CA ALA A 252 -6.07 3.62 4.41
C ALA A 252 -7.11 3.98 5.47
N LYS A 253 -7.39 3.02 6.35
CA LYS A 253 -8.26 3.25 7.52
C LYS A 253 -7.65 4.31 8.46
N PRO A 254 -8.48 5.06 9.23
CA PRO A 254 -7.99 6.12 10.13
C PRO A 254 -6.85 5.69 11.08
N VAL A 255 -6.93 4.46 11.61
CA VAL A 255 -5.91 3.90 12.52
C VAL A 255 -4.54 3.76 11.86
N VAL A 256 -4.49 3.51 10.55
CA VAL A 256 -3.26 3.36 9.77
C VAL A 256 -2.70 4.73 9.42
N ARG A 257 -3.56 5.65 8.96
CA ARG A 257 -3.19 7.03 8.64
C ARG A 257 -2.56 7.76 9.83
N ALA A 258 -3.10 7.53 11.04
CA ALA A 258 -2.58 8.14 12.26
C ALA A 258 -1.17 7.67 12.67
N GLN A 259 -0.71 6.53 12.13
CA GLN A 259 0.59 5.93 12.45
C GLN A 259 1.60 5.99 11.30
N ALA A 260 1.16 6.40 10.11
CA ALA A 260 2.01 6.49 8.93
C ALA A 260 2.77 7.83 8.88
N SER A 261 3.93 7.84 8.23
CA SER A 261 4.67 9.10 7.95
C SER A 261 3.90 10.01 7.01
N TYR A 262 3.25 9.42 6.01
CA TYR A 262 2.44 10.11 5.00
C TYR A 262 1.14 9.35 4.73
N ALA A 263 0.12 10.05 4.25
CA ALA A 263 -1.12 9.46 3.78
C ALA A 263 -1.45 9.96 2.38
N LEU A 264 -1.74 9.02 1.47
CA LEU A 264 -2.31 9.29 0.16
C LEU A 264 -3.78 8.89 0.24
N ASN A 265 -4.66 9.83 0.54
CA ASN A 265 -6.09 9.59 0.73
C ASN A 265 -6.87 9.67 -0.58
N PHE A 266 -6.37 10.45 -1.54
CA PHE A 266 -7.08 10.81 -2.76
C PHE A 266 -6.27 10.47 -4.01
N VAL A 267 -4.98 10.82 -4.03
CA VAL A 267 -4.13 10.58 -5.20
C VAL A 267 -3.77 9.09 -5.36
N GLY A 268 -3.21 8.75 -6.52
CA GLY A 268 -2.68 7.42 -6.80
C GLY A 268 -1.35 7.13 -6.10
N LEU A 269 -0.86 5.90 -6.26
CA LEU A 269 0.42 5.44 -5.70
C LEU A 269 1.63 6.24 -6.19
N ASP A 270 1.53 6.88 -7.36
CA ASP A 270 2.57 7.80 -7.86
C ASP A 270 2.70 9.08 -7.01
N GLY A 271 1.78 9.32 -6.07
CA GLY A 271 1.95 10.35 -5.06
C GLY A 271 3.20 10.18 -4.19
N LEU A 272 3.72 8.94 -4.05
CA LEU A 272 5.05 8.68 -3.47
C LEU A 272 6.14 9.45 -4.23
N VAL A 273 6.09 9.43 -5.56
CA VAL A 273 7.08 10.11 -6.41
C VAL A 273 6.96 11.62 -6.23
N HIS A 274 5.76 12.16 -6.07
CA HIS A 274 5.57 13.59 -5.84
C HIS A 274 6.13 14.06 -4.49
N LEU A 275 6.08 13.22 -3.44
CA LEU A 275 6.65 13.54 -2.13
C LEU A 275 8.18 13.71 -2.20
N PHE A 276 8.86 12.82 -2.91
CA PHE A 276 10.33 12.73 -2.92
C PHE A 276 10.97 13.10 -4.27
N GLY A 277 10.16 13.58 -5.22
CA GLY A 277 10.61 14.04 -6.52
C GLY A 277 11.31 15.40 -6.42
N ASN A 278 12.11 15.72 -7.44
CA ASN A 278 12.80 17.00 -7.56
C ASN A 278 11.90 18.12 -8.05
#